data_AF-A0A961MLU7-F1
#
_entry.id   AF-A0A961MLU7-F1
#
_cell.length_a   1.000
_cell.length_b   1.000
_cell.length_c   1.000
_cell.angle_alpha   90.00
_cell.angle_beta   90.00
_cell.angle_gamma   90.00
#
_symmetry.space_group_name_H-M   'P 1'
#
loop_
_entity.id
_entity.type
_entity.pdbx_description
1 polymer ?
#
loop_
_entity_poly.entity_id
_entity_poly.type
_entity_poly.pdbx_seq_one_letter_code
_entity_poly.pdbx_strand_id
1 'polypeptide(L)'
;MDFALSDEQRMIVETTRAFVEAELYPREAEVERTGHLRPEVIEEVKAGAIEAGLYAANIPEEHGGAGLDTLTWLLYERELGRANYALHWTCV
;
A
#
# COMPACT_ATOMS: atom_id res chain seq x y z
N MET A 1 -25.68 -1.60 15.77
CA MET A 1 -24.41 -2.07 15.20
C MET A 1 -23.94 -0.97 14.28
N ASP A 2 -22.73 -0.45 14.51
CA ASP A 2 -22.16 0.64 13.72
C ASP A 2 -21.03 0.06 12.86
N PHE A 3 -21.05 0.36 11.57
CA PHE A 3 -20.08 -0.09 10.56
C PHE A 3 -19.37 1.09 9.90
N ALA A 4 -19.60 2.32 10.39
CA ALA A 4 -18.88 3.47 9.91
C ALA A 4 -17.39 3.33 10.24
N LEU A 5 -16.53 3.71 9.30
CA LEU A 5 -15.09 3.81 9.55
C LEU A 5 -14.82 4.92 10.55
N SER A 6 -13.83 4.72 11.43
CA SER A 6 -13.27 5.82 12.23
C SER A 6 -12.59 6.85 11.31
N ASP A 7 -12.33 8.06 11.82
CA ASP A 7 -11.63 9.09 11.05
C ASP A 7 -10.20 8.65 10.70
N GLU A 8 -9.53 7.94 11.61
CA GLU A 8 -8.21 7.34 11.38
C GLU A 8 -8.25 6.28 10.27
N GLN A 9 -9.23 5.37 10.29
CA GLN A 9 -9.41 4.37 9.23
C GLN A 9 -9.68 5.02 7.88
N ARG A 10 -10.47 6.11 7.84
CA ARG A 10 -10.70 6.86 6.59
C ARG A 10 -9.41 7.50 6.10
N MET A 11 -8.63 8.12 6.98
CA MET A 11 -7.34 8.72 6.62
C MET A 11 -6.40 7.67 6.03
N ILE A 12 -6.27 6.50 6.64
CA ILE A 12 -5.41 5.42 6.13
C ILE A 12 -5.89 4.94 4.75
N VAL A 13 -7.20 4.76 4.58
CA VAL A 13 -7.79 4.39 3.28
C VAL A 13 -7.49 5.44 2.21
N GLU A 14 -7.65 6.72 2.53
CA GLU A 14 -7.42 7.83 1.59
C GLU A 14 -5.94 7.95 1.23
N THR A 15 -5.03 7.87 2.20
CA THR A 15 -3.58 7.89 1.96
C THR A 15 -3.15 6.71 1.09
N THR A 16 -3.63 5.51 1.40
CA THR A 16 -3.29 4.31 0.62
C THR A 16 -3.82 4.41 -0.81
N ARG A 17 -5.05 4.88 -0.98
CA ARG A 17 -5.64 5.10 -2.31
C ARG A 17 -4.83 6.10 -3.11
N ALA A 18 -4.44 7.22 -2.51
CA ALA A 18 -3.64 8.23 -3.18
C ALA A 18 -2.29 7.67 -3.63
N PHE A 19 -1.64 6.87 -2.78
CA PHE A 19 -0.39 6.18 -3.13
C PHE A 19 -0.58 5.20 -4.30
N VAL A 20 -1.64 4.39 -4.28
CA VAL A 20 -1.95 3.46 -5.37
C VAL A 20 -2.16 4.17 -6.70
N GLU A 21 -2.94 5.26 -6.69
CA GLU A 21 -3.26 6.04 -7.89
C GLU A 21 -2.04 6.80 -8.44
N ALA A 22 -1.18 7.32 -7.56
CA ALA A 22 0.01 8.09 -7.95
C ALA A 22 1.19 7.20 -8.34
N GLU A 23 1.43 6.11 -7.60
CA GLU A 23 2.64 5.31 -7.72
C GLU A 23 2.41 3.97 -8.42
N LEU A 24 1.30 3.26 -8.19
CA LEU A 24 1.16 1.91 -8.72
C LEU A 24 0.51 1.92 -10.12
N TYR A 25 -0.64 2.57 -10.28
CA TYR A 25 -1.40 2.58 -11.53
C TYR A 25 -0.60 3.02 -12.78
N PRO A 26 0.27 4.05 -12.72
CA PRO A 26 1.05 4.44 -13.90
C PRO A 26 2.00 3.36 -14.41
N ARG A 27 2.37 2.40 -13.55
CA ARG A 27 3.36 1.36 -13.82
C ARG A 27 2.73 0.03 -14.26
N GLU A 28 1.44 -0.17 -14.00
CA GLU A 28 0.73 -1.43 -14.28
C GLU A 28 0.79 -1.84 -15.74
N ALA A 29 0.49 -0.92 -16.66
CA ALA A 29 0.41 -1.25 -18.08
C ALA A 29 1.74 -1.77 -18.65
N GLU A 30 2.88 -1.26 -18.17
CA GLU A 30 4.19 -1.77 -18.58
C GLU A 30 4.48 -3.15 -17.99
N VAL A 31 4.18 -3.34 -16.70
CA VAL A 31 4.39 -4.62 -16.01
C VAL A 31 3.56 -5.73 -16.65
N GLU A 32 2.27 -5.49 -16.94
CA GLU A 32 1.39 -6.47 -17.60
C GLU A 32 1.85 -6.79 -19.03
N ARG A 33 2.23 -5.77 -19.80
CA ARG A 33 2.66 -5.95 -21.20
C ARG A 33 3.96 -6.74 -21.30
N THR A 34 4.87 -6.55 -20.34
CA THR A 34 6.20 -7.16 -20.39
C THR A 34 6.28 -8.45 -19.58
N GLY A 35 5.42 -8.64 -18.59
CA GLY A 35 5.54 -9.69 -17.58
C GLY A 35 6.75 -9.51 -16.66
N HIS A 36 7.38 -8.34 -16.66
CA HIS A 36 8.61 -8.07 -15.90
C HIS A 36 8.44 -6.84 -15.02
N LEU A 37 8.69 -7.03 -13.73
CA LEU A 37 8.85 -5.92 -12.79
C LEU A 37 10.35 -5.62 -12.65
N ARG A 38 10.77 -4.45 -13.13
CA ARG A 38 12.20 -4.07 -13.14
C ARG A 38 12.69 -3.83 -11.71
N PRO A 39 13.94 -4.22 -11.36
CA PRO A 39 14.50 -3.98 -10.02
C PRO A 39 14.42 -2.52 -9.57
N GLU A 40 14.65 -1.57 -10.49
CA GLU A 40 14.61 -0.15 -10.16
C GLU A 40 13.21 0.30 -9.74
N VAL A 41 12.17 -0.25 -10.37
CA VAL A 41 10.77 0.04 -10.02
C VAL A 41 10.42 -0.53 -8.64
N ILE A 42 10.96 -1.69 -8.29
CA ILE A 42 10.78 -2.28 -6.95
C ILE A 42 11.33 -1.34 -5.89
N GLU A 43 12.57 -0.86 -6.07
CA GLU A 43 13.22 0.03 -5.11
C GLU A 43 12.52 1.39 -5.02
N GLU A 44 12.09 1.96 -6.15
CA GLU A 44 11.31 3.22 -6.19
C GLU A 44 10.00 3.10 -5.42
N VAL A 45 9.19 2.06 -5.72
CA VAL A 45 7.88 1.87 -5.09
C VAL A 45 8.04 1.58 -3.61
N LYS A 46 9.01 0.74 -3.23
CA LYS A 46 9.30 0.43 -1.83
C LYS A 46 9.73 1.68 -1.06
N ALA A 47 10.62 2.50 -1.62
CA ALA A 47 11.04 3.75 -1.00
C ALA A 47 9.85 4.71 -0.79
N GLY A 48 8.99 4.85 -1.80
CA GLY A 48 7.77 5.65 -1.70
C GLY A 48 6.80 5.12 -0.63
N ALA A 49 6.63 3.79 -0.53
CA ALA A 49 5.78 3.18 0.48
C ALA A 49 6.31 3.40 1.91
N ILE A 50 7.64 3.36 2.09
CA ILE A 50 8.29 3.70 3.37
C ILE A 50 8.08 5.17 3.72
N GLU A 51 8.29 6.09 2.78
CA GLU A 51 8.08 7.53 3.00
C GLU A 51 6.61 7.87 3.31
N ALA A 52 5.68 7.18 2.67
CA ALA A 52 4.24 7.31 2.92
C ALA A 52 3.77 6.64 4.23
N GLY A 53 4.65 5.92 4.95
CA GLY A 53 4.31 5.20 6.18
C GLY A 53 3.42 3.96 5.94
N LEU A 54 3.42 3.43 4.73
CA LEU A 54 2.61 2.27 4.32
C LEU A 54 3.39 0.95 4.45
N TYR A 55 4.72 0.99 4.44
CA TYR A 55 5.55 -0.21 4.55
C TYR A 55 5.48 -0.86 5.94
N ALA A 56 5.41 -2.20 6.00
CA ALA A 56 5.34 -2.95 7.25
C ALA A 56 4.20 -2.50 8.19
N ALA A 57 3.02 -2.17 7.62
CA ALA A 57 1.95 -1.49 8.34
C ALA A 57 1.39 -2.27 9.55
N ASN A 58 1.46 -3.61 9.53
CA ASN A 58 1.01 -4.47 10.63
C ASN A 58 2.10 -4.74 11.69
N ILE A 59 3.34 -4.31 11.44
CA ILE A 59 4.44 -4.50 12.38
C ILE A 59 4.32 -3.45 13.50
N PRO A 60 4.53 -3.84 14.78
CA PRO A 60 4.50 -2.90 15.89
C PRO A 60 5.45 -1.71 15.70
N GLU A 61 5.06 -0.54 16.23
CA GLU A 61 5.87 0.69 16.16
C GLU A 61 7.27 0.53 16.79
N GLU A 62 7.40 -0.27 17.84
CA GLU A 62 8.69 -0.57 18.49
C GLU A 62 9.70 -1.30 17.58
N HIS A 63 9.23 -1.81 16.44
CA HIS A 63 10.03 -2.43 15.40
C HIS A 63 10.07 -1.59 14.10
N GLY A 64 9.53 -0.38 14.13
CA GLY A 64 9.54 0.57 13.01
C GLY A 64 8.40 0.41 12.00
N GLY A 65 7.35 -0.34 12.33
CA GLY A 65 6.12 -0.40 11.52
C GLY A 65 5.04 0.60 11.98
N ALA A 66 3.85 0.50 11.39
CA ALA A 66 2.72 1.41 11.69
C ALA A 66 1.77 0.89 12.77
N GLY A 67 1.96 -0.34 13.27
CA GLY A 67 1.18 -0.89 14.39
C GLY A 67 -0.31 -1.04 14.13
N LEU A 68 -0.75 -1.13 12.87
CA LEU A 68 -2.17 -1.17 12.53
C LEU A 68 -2.84 -2.42 13.10
N ASP A 69 -4.03 -2.23 13.68
CA ASP A 69 -4.90 -3.33 14.06
C ASP A 69 -5.39 -4.11 12.82
N THR A 70 -5.86 -5.34 13.03
CA THR A 70 -6.29 -6.23 11.93
C THR A 70 -7.34 -5.61 11.00
N LEU A 71 -8.34 -4.91 11.54
CA LEU A 71 -9.41 -4.34 10.71
C LEU A 71 -8.86 -3.19 9.86
N THR A 72 -8.08 -2.31 10.48
CA THR A 72 -7.47 -1.16 9.80
C THR A 72 -6.45 -1.62 8.75
N TRP A 73 -5.65 -2.64 9.05
CA TRP A 73 -4.75 -3.30 8.10
C TRP A 73 -5.51 -3.92 6.91
N LEU A 74 -6.65 -4.57 7.14
CA LEU A 74 -7.46 -5.11 6.03
C LEU A 74 -8.05 -4.02 5.13
N LEU A 75 -8.39 -2.84 5.67
CA LEU A 75 -8.85 -1.70 4.88
C LEU A 75 -7.72 -1.12 4.01
N TYR A 76 -6.52 -1.06 4.58
CA TYR A 76 -5.28 -0.71 3.88
C TYR A 76 -4.99 -1.70 2.73
N GLU A 77 -4.94 -3.01 3.01
CA GLU A 77 -4.70 -4.06 2.00
C GLU A 77 -5.75 -4.04 0.88
N ARG A 78 -7.01 -3.71 1.19
CA ARG A 78 -8.07 -3.59 0.19
C ARG A 78 -7.77 -2.49 -0.83
N GLU A 79 -7.24 -1.35 -0.42
CA GLU A 79 -6.91 -0.28 -1.36
C GLU A 79 -5.65 -0.62 -2.15
N LEU A 80 -4.61 -1.18 -1.50
CA LEU A 80 -3.41 -1.66 -2.21
C LEU A 80 -3.73 -2.72 -3.26
N GLY A 81 -4.59 -3.69 -2.92
CA GLY A 81 -5.00 -4.77 -3.81
C GLY A 81 -5.83 -4.32 -5.01
N ARG A 82 -6.09 -3.02 -5.18
CA ARG A 82 -6.67 -2.46 -6.41
C ARG A 82 -5.66 -2.39 -7.55
N ALA A 83 -4.36 -2.41 -7.26
CA ALA A 83 -3.31 -2.54 -8.25
C ALA A 83 -2.98 -4.02 -8.51
N ASN A 84 -2.24 -4.31 -9.57
CA ASN A 84 -1.75 -5.66 -9.83
C ASN A 84 -0.87 -6.17 -8.68
N TYR A 85 -0.85 -7.50 -8.52
CA TYR A 85 -0.23 -8.12 -7.36
C TYR A 85 1.29 -7.91 -7.30
N ALA A 86 1.95 -7.79 -8.45
CA ALA A 86 3.39 -7.60 -8.53
C ALA A 86 3.81 -6.26 -7.90
N LEU A 87 3.06 -5.18 -8.15
CA LEU A 87 3.30 -3.88 -7.54
C LEU A 87 2.82 -3.83 -6.09
N HIS A 88 1.64 -4.39 -5.79
CA HIS A 88 1.12 -4.51 -4.43
C HIS A 88 2.16 -5.10 -3.46
N TRP A 89 2.76 -6.23 -3.82
CA TRP A 89 3.71 -6.93 -2.97
C TRP A 89 4.97 -6.10 -2.64
N THR A 90 5.33 -5.13 -3.48
CA THR A 90 6.50 -4.28 -3.21
C THR A 90 6.28 -3.23 -2.13
N CYS A 91 5.02 -3.01 -1.73
CA CYS A 91 4.61 -1.94 -0.81
C CYS A 91 4.43 -2.42 0.64
N VAL A 92 4.42 -3.74 0.88
CA VAL A 92 4.09 -4.36 2.17
C VAL A 92 5.32 -4.70 3.01
#